data_AF-A0A953U0W2-F1
#
_entry.id   AF-A0A953U0W2-F1
#
_cell.length_a   1.000
_cell.length_b   1.000
_cell.length_c   1.000
_cell.angle_alpha   90.00
_cell.angle_beta   90.00
_cell.angle_gamma   90.00
#
_symmetry.space_group_name_H-M   'P 1'
#
loop_
_entity.id
_entity.type
_entity.pdbx_description
1 polymer ?
#
loop_
_entity_poly.entity_id
_entity_poly.type
_entity_poly.pdbx_seq_one_letter_code
_entity_poly.pdbx_strand_id
1 'polypeptide(L)' 'WSPLLKKMIALASVDTAHSHLGTKLQMEITIEAVRHKVAAKIVNMPFFNPKRKTAVPV' A
#
# COMPACT_ATOMS: atom_id res chain seq x y z
N TRP A 1 -6.11 3.51 -5.80
CA TRP A 1 -7.20 3.29 -4.81
C TRP A 1 -7.76 1.89 -4.99
N SER A 2 -7.89 1.11 -3.91
CA SER A 2 -8.57 -0.18 -3.96
C SER A 2 -10.04 -0.01 -3.54
N PRO A 3 -11.02 -0.25 -4.44
CA PRO A 3 -12.44 -0.15 -4.09
C PRO A 3 -12.87 -1.18 -3.04
N LEU A 4 -12.21 -2.35 -3.03
CA LEU A 4 -12.49 -3.45 -2.12
C LEU A 4 -11.98 -3.17 -0.71
N LEU A 5 -10.75 -2.65 -0.60
CA LEU A 5 -10.12 -2.39 0.70
C LEU A 5 -10.43 -1.01 1.25
N LYS A 6 -10.97 -0.11 0.41
CA LYS A 6 -11.17 1.32 0.71
C LYS A 6 -9.88 1.98 1.21
N LYS A 7 -8.76 1.64 0.55
CA LYS A 7 -7.40 2.09 0.90
C LYS A 7 -6.63 2.56 -0.33
N MET A 8 -5.77 3.55 -0.12
CA MET A 8 -4.74 3.92 -1.09
C MET A 8 -3.60 2.90 -1.03
N ILE A 9 -3.19 2.40 -2.19
CA ILE A 9 -2.13 1.40 -2.34
C ILE A 9 -1.22 1.91 -3.44
N ALA A 10 0.08 1.82 -3.22
CA ALA A 10 1.11 2.21 -4.16
C ALA A 10 2.21 1.15 -4.15
N LEU A 11 2.86 0.99 -5.29
CA LEU A 11 4.17 0.35 -5.39
C LEU A 11 5.20 1.47 -5.44
N ALA A 12 6.26 1.34 -4.66
CA ALA A 12 7.30 2.35 -4.56
C ALA A 12 8.65 1.67 -4.37
N SER A 13 9.71 2.30 -4.88
CA SER A 13 11.08 1.99 -4.48
C SER A 13 11.43 2.88 -3.30
N VAL A 14 12.04 2.31 -2.27
CA VAL A 14 12.43 3.00 -1.04
C VAL A 14 13.87 2.64 -0.72
N ASP A 15 14.56 3.53 0.00
CA ASP A 15 15.89 3.20 0.51
C ASP A 15 15.83 1.96 1.42
N THR A 16 16.83 1.10 1.31
CA THR A 16 17.04 -0.07 2.16
C THR A 16 16.89 0.23 3.65
N ALA A 17 17.40 1.37 4.12
CA ALA A 17 17.31 1.79 5.53
C ALA A 17 15.86 1.97 6.02
N HIS A 18 14.93 2.21 5.10
CA HIS A 18 13.52 2.43 5.39
C HIS A 18 12.62 1.28 4.95
N SER A 19 13.16 0.24 4.30
CA SER A 19 12.42 -0.85 3.66
C SER A 19 11.75 -1.85 4.61
N HIS A 20 12.01 -1.75 5.93
CA HIS A 20 11.49 -2.70 6.90
C HIS A 20 9.95 -2.70 6.94
N LEU A 21 9.36 -3.89 7.09
CA LEU A 21 7.92 -4.05 7.22
C LEU A 21 7.37 -3.22 8.39
N GLY A 22 6.28 -2.52 8.14
CA GLY A 22 5.61 -1.70 9.14
C GLY A 22 6.18 -0.30 9.33
N THR A 23 7.32 0.02 8.72
CA THR A 23 7.89 1.36 8.71
C THR A 23 6.89 2.37 8.14
N LYS A 24 6.73 3.49 8.84
CA LYS A 24 5.92 4.62 8.38
C LYS A 24 6.79 5.54 7.54
N LEU A 25 6.28 5.90 6.37
CA LEU A 25 6.90 6.84 5.45
C LEU A 25 5.98 8.04 5.27
N GLN A 26 6.56 9.18 4.90
CA GLN A 26 5.79 10.32 4.43
C GLN A 26 5.89 10.38 2.92
N MET A 27 4.76 10.59 2.24
CA MET A 27 4.67 10.71 0.79
C MET A 27 3.83 11.94 0.44
N GLU A 28 4.18 12.61 -0.65
CA GLU A 28 3.36 13.68 -1.20
C GLU A 28 2.32 13.10 -2.17
N ILE A 29 1.08 13.56 -2.04
CA ILE A 29 0.01 13.30 -3.00
C ILE A 29 -0.63 14.63 -3.38
N THR A 30 -0.89 14.82 -4.67
CA THR A 30 -1.59 15.99 -5.17
C THR A 30 -3.05 15.65 -5.38
N ILE A 31 -3.95 16.39 -4.73
CA ILE A 31 -5.41 16.28 -4.87
C ILE A 31 -5.90 17.66 -5.29
N GLU A 32 -6.57 17.75 -6.45
CA GLU A 32 -7.13 19.03 -6.95
C GLU A 32 -6.09 20.17 -6.97
N ALA A 33 -4.89 19.90 -7.49
CA ALA A 33 -3.74 20.80 -7.52
C ALA A 33 -3.16 21.23 -6.15
N VAL A 34 -3.68 20.71 -5.05
CA VAL A 34 -3.16 20.92 -3.69
C VAL A 34 -2.25 19.76 -3.28
N ARG A 35 -1.04 20.09 -2.80
CA ARG A 35 -0.10 19.09 -2.28
C ARG A 35 -0.42 18.75 -0.83
N HIS A 36 -0.55 17.45 -0.56
CA HIS A 36 -0.74 16.92 0.78
C HIS A 36 0.39 15.97 1.14
N LYS A 37 0.86 16.06 2.37
CA LYS A 37 1.78 15.07 2.94
C LYS A 37 0.97 14.02 3.69
N VAL A 38 1.05 12.78 3.24
CA VAL A 38 0.31 11.64 3.81
C VAL A 38 1.26 10.59 4.36
N ALA A 39 0.82 9.89 5.40
CA ALA A 39 1.56 8.75 5.92
C ALA A 39 1.29 7.50 5.08
N ALA A 40 2.34 6.80 4.68
CA ALA A 40 2.31 5.47 4.08
C ALA A 40 2.94 4.45 5.04
N LYS A 41 2.60 3.17 4.88
CA LYS A 41 3.16 2.08 5.68
C LYS A 41 3.65 0.98 4.76
N ILE A 42 4.87 0.51 4.95
CA ILE A 42 5.37 -0.66 4.23
C ILE A 42 4.63 -1.91 4.74
N VAL A 43 4.09 -2.68 3.81
CA VAL A 43 3.31 -3.89 4.09
C VAL A 43 3.86 -5.07 3.32
N ASN A 44 3.67 -6.27 3.87
CA ASN A 44 4.09 -7.48 3.19
C ASN A 44 3.24 -7.71 1.93
N MET A 45 3.85 -8.25 0.89
CA MET A 45 3.14 -8.68 -0.31
C MET A 45 2.86 -10.19 -0.26
N PRO A 46 1.71 -10.65 -0.74
CA PRO A 46 0.57 -9.85 -1.21
C PRO A 46 -0.16 -9.15 -0.04
N PHE A 47 -0.43 -7.85 -0.19
CA PHE A 47 -1.15 -7.06 0.83
C PHE A 47 -2.63 -7.46 1.00
N PHE A 48 -3.16 -8.29 0.09
CA PHE A 48 -4.50 -8.86 0.17
C PHE A 48 -4.53 -10.26 -0.44
N ASN A 49 -4.83 -11.26 0.40
CA ASN A 49 -4.89 -12.66 -0.02
C ASN A 49 -6.08 -13.40 0.63
N PRO A 50 -7.31 -13.23 0.12
CA PRO A 50 -8.48 -13.91 0.65
C PRO A 50 -8.45 -15.39 0.26
N LYS A 51 -8.98 -16.28 1.11
CA LYS A 51 -8.98 -17.74 0.88
C LYS A 51 -9.54 -18.16 -0.47
N ARG A 52 -10.58 -17.46 -0.98
CA ARG A 52 -11.17 -17.72 -2.31
C ARG A 52 -10.21 -17.56 -3.49
N LYS A 53 -9.09 -16.84 -3.31
CA LYS A 53 -8.11 -16.60 -4.38
C LYS A 53 -7.29 -17.85 -4.69
N THR A 54 -7.10 -18.72 -3.70
CA THR A 54 -6.24 -19.91 -3.80
C THR A 54 -7.04 -21.21 -3.67
N ALA A 55 -8.36 -21.11 -3.52
CA ALA A 55 -9.22 -22.28 -3.44
C ALA A 55 -9.24 -23.00 -4.80
N VAL A 56 -8.99 -24.31 -4.80
CA VAL A 56 -9.22 -25.17 -5.95
C VAL A 56 -10.74 -25.40 -6.05
N PRO A 57 -11.38 -25.16 -7.20
CA PRO A 57 -12.79 -25.49 -7.38
C PRO A 57 -13.01 -26.99 -7.15
N VAL A 58 -14.08 -27.33 -6.42
CA VAL A 58 -14.56 -28.71 -6.31
C VAL A 58 -15.44 -29.02 -7.52
#